data_AF-A0A372M6L2-F1
#
_entry.id   AF-A0A372M6L2-F1
#
_cell.length_a   1.000
_cell.length_b   1.000
_cell.length_c   1.000
_cell.angle_alpha   90.00
_cell.angle_beta   90.00
_cell.angle_gamma   90.00
#
_symmetry.space_group_name_H-M   'P 1'
#
loop_
_entity.id
_entity.type
_entity.pdbx_description
1 polymer ?
#
loop_
_entity_poly.entity_id
_entity_poly.type
_entity_poly.pdbx_seq_one_letter_code
_entity_poly.pdbx_strand_id
1 'polypeptide(L)'
;MMTARLKDAHRADVRVVTSSMTLIEAYHDRIRLSAWNWAMSRIVVEPVTREVADAAVSLLADTGLHGHKYAIDAALAVIAERQPGNVVLYTSDEDDMGRLCGAGVRVIPL
;
A
#
# COMPACT_ATOMS: atom_id res chain seq x y z
N MET A 1 -5.02 -11.89 11.01
CA MET A 1 -5.30 -10.51 11.49
C MET A 1 -4.06 -9.63 11.33
N MET A 2 -4.23 -8.40 10.85
CA MET A 2 -3.13 -7.46 10.54
C MET A 2 -2.13 -7.27 11.71
N THR A 3 -2.61 -7.16 12.94
CA THR A 3 -1.76 -7.01 14.14
C THR A 3 -0.75 -8.15 14.31
N ALA A 4 -1.11 -9.39 13.98
CA ALA A 4 -0.20 -10.53 14.08
C ALA A 4 0.91 -10.41 13.03
N ARG A 5 0.56 -10.07 11.78
CA ARG A 5 1.53 -9.87 10.69
C ARG A 5 2.51 -8.74 10.99
N LEU A 6 2.03 -7.61 11.54
CA LEU A 6 2.91 -6.52 11.97
C LEU A 6 3.87 -6.92 13.10
N LYS A 7 3.45 -7.79 14.01
CA LYS A 7 4.34 -8.34 15.04
C LYS A 7 5.38 -9.27 14.43
N ASP A 8 4.98 -10.15 13.53
CA ASP A 8 5.88 -11.11 12.90
C ASP A 8 6.90 -10.41 11.99
N ALA A 9 6.45 -9.43 11.19
CA ALA A 9 7.33 -8.58 10.40
C ALA A 9 8.36 -7.86 11.28
N HIS A 10 7.93 -7.26 12.40
CA HIS A 10 8.84 -6.60 13.33
C HIS A 10 9.86 -7.56 13.95
N ARG A 11 9.46 -8.80 14.30
CA ARG A 11 10.39 -9.82 14.84
C ARG A 11 11.39 -10.31 13.79
N ALA A 12 10.98 -10.35 12.53
CA ALA A 12 11.78 -10.79 11.40
C ALA A 12 12.61 -9.66 10.77
N ASP A 13 12.58 -8.46 11.35
CA ASP A 13 13.19 -7.24 10.79
C ASP A 13 12.76 -6.94 9.34
N VAL A 14 11.51 -7.27 9.02
CA VAL A 14 10.90 -6.99 7.72
C VAL A 14 10.26 -5.61 7.77
N ARG A 15 10.71 -4.74 6.86
CA ARG A 15 10.13 -3.41 6.68
C ARG A 15 8.70 -3.51 6.17
N VAL A 16 7.76 -2.85 6.84
CA VAL A 16 6.38 -2.70 6.40
C VAL A 16 6.17 -1.28 5.91
N VAL A 17 5.62 -1.12 4.72
CA VAL A 17 5.45 0.18 4.04
C VAL A 17 3.99 0.34 3.61
N THR A 18 3.48 1.57 3.65
CA THR A 18 2.18 1.96 3.09
C THR A 18 2.27 3.36 2.47
N SER A 19 1.26 3.77 1.71
CA SER A 19 1.13 5.17 1.25
C SER A 19 0.45 6.05 2.30
N SER A 20 0.72 7.36 2.25
CA SER A 20 -0.02 8.35 3.05
C SER A 20 -1.52 8.38 2.74
N MET A 21 -1.92 8.00 1.52
CA MET A 21 -3.33 7.97 1.12
C MET A 21 -4.08 6.77 1.73
N THR A 22 -3.42 5.63 1.85
CA THR A 22 -3.98 4.43 2.51
C THR A 22 -4.30 4.71 3.98
N LEU A 23 -3.62 5.67 4.63
CA LEU A 23 -4.00 6.08 5.99
C LEU A 23 -5.40 6.69 6.04
N ILE A 24 -5.74 7.50 5.05
CA ILE A 24 -7.04 8.19 4.97
C ILE A 24 -8.13 7.16 4.66
N GLU A 25 -7.87 6.27 3.71
CA GLU A 25 -8.79 5.21 3.30
C GLU A 25 -9.06 4.20 4.41
N ALA A 26 -8.01 3.74 5.09
CA ALA A 26 -8.11 2.72 6.11
C ALA A 26 -8.68 3.25 7.44
N TYR A 27 -8.68 4.57 7.67
CA TYR A 27 -9.15 5.14 8.92
C TYR A 27 -10.68 5.28 8.95
N HIS A 28 -11.31 4.83 10.04
CA HIS A 28 -12.74 5.05 10.29
C HIS A 28 -13.03 5.14 11.79
N ASP A 29 -14.23 5.61 12.15
CA ASP A 29 -14.67 5.93 13.52
C ASP A 29 -14.60 4.76 14.53
N ARG A 30 -14.74 3.52 14.07
CA ARG A 30 -14.65 2.32 14.91
C ARG A 30 -13.21 1.90 15.25
N ILE A 31 -12.18 2.55 14.69
CA ILE A 31 -10.79 2.23 15.00
C ILE A 31 -10.40 2.75 16.37
N ARG A 32 -9.84 1.87 17.21
CA ARG A 32 -9.27 2.26 18.50
C ARG A 32 -7.96 3.01 18.26
N LEU A 33 -7.88 4.27 18.71
CA LEU A 33 -6.70 5.14 18.53
C LEU A 33 -5.40 4.51 19.05
N SER A 34 -5.44 3.76 20.16
CA SER A 34 -4.26 3.06 20.68
C SER A 34 -3.75 1.96 19.75
N ALA A 35 -4.66 1.23 19.09
CA ALA A 35 -4.30 0.22 18.10
C ALA A 35 -3.75 0.87 16.82
N TRP A 36 -4.34 2.00 16.41
CA TRP A 36 -3.85 2.80 15.28
C TRP A 36 -2.42 3.29 15.52
N ASN A 37 -2.18 3.98 16.64
CA ASN A 37 -0.86 4.51 16.99
C ASN A 37 0.19 3.38 17.12
N TRP A 38 -0.21 2.24 17.70
CA TRP A 38 0.66 1.07 17.78
C TRP A 38 1.06 0.54 16.40
N ALA A 39 0.12 0.48 15.45
CA ALA A 39 0.41 0.06 14.08
C ALA A 39 1.31 1.08 13.36
N MET A 40 1.00 2.38 13.46
CA MET A 40 1.76 3.45 12.83
C MET A 40 3.21 3.54 13.32
N SER A 41 3.48 3.20 14.59
CA SER A 41 4.87 3.11 15.09
C SER A 41 5.72 2.00 14.47
N ARG A 42 5.14 1.12 13.64
CA ARG A 42 5.78 -0.04 13.00
C ARG A 42 5.72 -0.03 11.48
N ILE A 43 5.03 0.96 10.90
CA ILE A 43 4.82 1.07 9.45
C ILE A 43 5.52 2.33 8.98
N VAL A 44 6.32 2.21 7.92
CA VAL A 44 6.83 3.37 7.21
C VAL A 44 5.74 3.89 6.29
N VAL A 45 5.39 5.16 6.44
CA VAL A 45 4.39 5.82 5.60
C VAL A 45 5.13 6.64 4.55
N GLU A 46 5.07 6.19 3.31
CA GLU A 46 5.66 6.89 2.17
C GLU A 46 4.70 7.99 1.69
N PRO A 47 5.19 9.23 1.48
CA PRO A 47 4.37 10.31 0.99
C PRO A 47 4.01 10.10 -0.49
N VAL A 48 2.78 10.46 -0.85
CA VAL A 48 2.40 10.62 -2.27
C VAL A 48 2.86 12.00 -2.72
N THR A 49 4.09 12.07 -3.23
CA THR A 49 4.65 13.30 -3.82
C THR A 49 4.09 13.53 -5.23
N ARG A 50 4.41 14.68 -5.85
CA ARG A 50 4.05 14.94 -7.24
C ARG A 50 4.60 13.87 -8.17
N GLU A 51 5.83 13.43 -7.95
CA GLU A 51 6.49 12.39 -8.77
C GLU A 51 5.84 11.02 -8.60
N VAL A 52 5.25 10.72 -7.43
CA VAL A 52 4.43 9.52 -7.25
C VAL A 52 3.10 9.68 -7.99
N ALA A 53 2.46 10.84 -7.85
CA ALA A 53 1.18 11.13 -8.50
C ALA A 53 1.29 11.08 -10.04
N ASP A 54 2.31 11.70 -10.63
CA ASP A 54 2.54 11.70 -12.08
C ASP A 54 2.78 10.26 -12.58
N ALA A 55 3.55 9.45 -11.85
CA ALA A 55 3.75 8.03 -12.18
C ALA A 55 2.47 7.20 -12.04
N ALA A 56 1.62 7.49 -11.04
CA ALA A 56 0.34 6.82 -10.87
C ALA A 56 -0.63 7.18 -12.00
N VAL A 57 -0.62 8.44 -12.48
CA VAL A 57 -1.40 8.87 -13.65
C VAL A 57 -0.95 8.11 -14.90
N SER A 58 0.36 7.97 -15.13
CA SER A 58 0.88 7.16 -16.24
C SER A 58 0.44 5.70 -16.13
N LEU A 59 0.58 5.08 -14.94
CA LEU A 59 0.15 3.71 -14.70
C LEU A 59 -1.34 3.50 -15.00
N LEU A 60 -2.18 4.44 -14.57
CA LEU A 60 -3.62 4.40 -14.84
C LEU A 60 -3.93 4.53 -16.33
N ALA A 61 -3.23 5.41 -17.04
CA ALA A 61 -3.37 5.56 -18.48
C ALA A 61 -2.98 4.28 -19.23
N ASP A 62 -1.85 3.66 -18.85
CA ASP A 62 -1.33 2.45 -19.48
C ASP A 62 -2.24 1.23 -19.25
N THR A 63 -2.89 1.16 -18.09
CA THR A 63 -3.82 0.08 -17.72
C THR A 63 -5.27 0.35 -18.17
N GLY A 64 -5.56 1.55 -18.69
CA GLY A 64 -6.92 2.00 -19.02
C GLY A 64 -7.83 2.15 -17.80
N LEU A 65 -7.26 2.26 -16.59
CA LEU A 65 -7.99 2.39 -15.33
C LEU A 65 -8.28 3.85 -14.99
N HIS A 66 -9.46 4.11 -14.43
CA HIS A 66 -9.90 5.48 -14.15
C HIS A 66 -9.49 5.93 -12.73
N GLY A 67 -8.73 7.01 -12.60
CA GLY A 67 -8.21 7.48 -11.31
C GLY A 67 -9.27 7.75 -10.25
N HIS A 68 -10.49 8.12 -10.64
CA HIS A 68 -11.61 8.29 -9.70
C HIS A 68 -11.98 7.03 -8.90
N LYS A 69 -11.66 5.83 -9.43
CA LYS A 69 -11.78 4.55 -8.71
C LYS A 69 -10.43 4.10 -8.12
N TYR A 70 -9.33 4.28 -8.85
CA TYR A 70 -8.06 3.60 -8.57
C TYR A 70 -6.91 4.50 -8.09
N ALA A 71 -7.16 5.78 -7.75
CA ALA A 71 -6.07 6.70 -7.41
C ALA A 71 -5.23 6.25 -6.20
N ILE A 72 -5.88 5.70 -5.17
CA ILE A 72 -5.18 5.22 -3.96
C ILE A 72 -4.35 3.98 -4.27
N ASP A 73 -4.96 3.00 -4.94
CA ASP A 73 -4.29 1.77 -5.35
C ASP A 73 -3.12 2.04 -6.29
N ALA A 74 -3.28 2.94 -7.27
CA ALA A 74 -2.22 3.27 -8.21
C ALA A 74 -1.04 3.97 -7.52
N ALA A 75 -1.30 4.88 -6.58
CA ALA A 75 -0.24 5.51 -5.79
C ALA A 75 0.48 4.48 -4.91
N LEU A 76 -0.25 3.54 -4.31
CA LEU A 76 0.32 2.45 -3.52
C LEU A 76 1.16 1.50 -4.39
N ALA A 77 0.68 1.12 -5.58
CA ALA A 77 1.40 0.29 -6.53
C ALA A 77 2.72 0.93 -6.97
N VAL A 78 2.71 2.22 -7.29
CA VAL A 78 3.93 2.98 -7.63
C VAL A 78 4.92 3.00 -6.46
N ILE A 79 4.45 3.20 -5.22
CA ILE A 79 5.30 3.17 -4.04
C ILE A 79 5.88 1.76 -3.82
N ALA A 80 5.08 0.72 -4.04
CA ALA A 80 5.49 -0.68 -3.92
C ALA A 80 6.59 -1.02 -4.93
N GLU A 81 6.44 -0.66 -6.20
CA GLU A 81 7.45 -0.87 -7.26
C GLU A 81 8.76 -0.12 -6.99
N ARG A 82 8.73 0.98 -6.23
CA ARG A 82 9.93 1.73 -5.82
C ARG A 82 10.65 1.12 -4.62
N GLN A 83 10.06 0.16 -3.92
CA GLN A 83 10.73 -0.49 -2.80
C GLN A 83 11.82 -1.45 -3.31
N PRO A 84 12.99 -1.51 -2.63
CA PRO A 84 14.04 -2.44 -3.01
C PRO A 84 13.69 -3.88 -2.66
N GLY A 85 14.14 -4.82 -3.51
CA GLY A 85 14.05 -6.26 -3.25
C GLY A 85 12.72 -6.90 -3.65
N ASN A 86 12.41 -8.06 -3.07
CA ASN A 86 11.19 -8.80 -3.36
C ASN A 86 10.02 -8.22 -2.56
N VAL A 87 9.17 -7.44 -3.21
CA VAL A 87 8.03 -6.76 -2.57
C VAL A 87 6.84 -7.70 -2.53
N VAL A 88 6.22 -7.80 -1.35
CA VAL A 88 4.94 -8.51 -1.15
C VAL A 88 3.89 -7.50 -0.75
N LEU A 89 2.84 -7.37 -1.56
CA LEU A 89 1.72 -6.48 -1.30
C LEU A 89 0.53 -7.29 -0.80
N TYR A 90 0.09 -6.98 0.42
CA TYR A 90 -1.09 -7.57 1.03
C TYR A 90 -2.32 -6.70 0.78
N THR A 91 -3.38 -7.25 0.19
CA THR A 91 -4.61 -6.51 -0.10
C THR A 91 -5.86 -7.39 0.04
N SER A 92 -7.03 -6.77 0.26
CA SER A 92 -8.34 -7.42 0.09
C SER A 92 -8.79 -7.48 -1.37
N ASP A 93 -8.27 -6.58 -2.21
CA ASP A 93 -8.70 -6.37 -3.59
C ASP A 93 -7.60 -6.82 -4.55
N GLU A 94 -7.39 -8.14 -4.58
CA GLU A 94 -6.31 -8.78 -5.35
C GLU A 94 -6.41 -8.49 -6.85
N ASP A 95 -7.64 -8.45 -7.39
CA ASP A 95 -7.89 -8.19 -8.81
C ASP A 95 -7.47 -6.77 -9.21
N ASP A 96 -7.79 -5.78 -8.38
CA ASP A 96 -7.48 -4.37 -8.67
C ASP A 96 -5.96 -4.14 -8.56
N MET A 97 -5.32 -4.65 -7.50
CA MET A 97 -3.88 -4.53 -7.33
C MET A 97 -3.08 -5.38 -8.34
N GLY A 98 -3.58 -6.55 -8.74
CA GLY A 98 -2.94 -7.40 -9.74
C GLY A 98 -2.90 -6.77 -11.14
N ARG A 99 -3.80 -5.81 -11.41
CA ARG A 99 -3.79 -5.02 -12.66
C ARG A 99 -2.84 -3.82 -12.61
N LEU A 100 -2.55 -3.31 -11.41
CA LEU A 100 -1.72 -2.12 -11.19
C LEU A 100 -0.26 -2.44 -10.88
N CYS A 101 0.00 -3.55 -10.20
CA CYS A 101 1.34 -4.01 -9.88
C CYS A 101 2.00 -4.69 -11.08
N GLY A 102 3.29 -4.41 -11.29
CA GLY A 102 4.13 -5.11 -12.24
C GLY A 102 4.69 -6.41 -11.66
N ALA A 103 5.56 -7.07 -12.43
CA ALA A 103 6.16 -8.34 -12.03
C ALA A 103 7.11 -8.23 -10.81
N GLY A 104 7.51 -7.01 -10.42
CA GLY A 104 8.36 -6.76 -9.25
C GLY A 104 7.62 -6.85 -7.92
N VAL A 105 6.28 -6.82 -7.94
CA VAL A 105 5.43 -6.85 -6.74
C VAL A 105 4.56 -8.11 -6.74
N ARG A 106 4.71 -8.94 -5.71
CA ARG A 106 3.85 -10.10 -5.50
C ARG A 106 2.63 -9.72 -4.69
N VAL A 107 1.45 -9.75 -5.31
CA VAL A 107 0.16 -9.52 -4.64
C VAL A 107 -0.30 -10.78 -3.92
N ILE A 108 -0.75 -10.63 -2.66
CA ILE A 108 -1.23 -11.73 -1.78
C ILE A 108 -2.49 -11.25 -1.04
N PRO A 109 -3.48 -12.13 -0.82
CA PRO A 109 -4.67 -11.77 -0.05
C PRO A 109 -4.38 -11.50 1.43
N LEU A 110 -5.16 -10.59 2.01
CA LEU A 110 -5.16 -10.29 3.45
C LEU A 110 -5.90 -11.32 4.31
#